data_AF-A0A1I7X2Q8-F1
#
_entry.id   AF-A0A1I7X2Q8-F1
#
_cell.length_a   1.000
_cell.length_b   1.000
_cell.length_c   1.000
_cell.angle_alpha   90.00
_cell.angle_beta   90.00
_cell.angle_gamma   90.00
#
_symmetry.space_group_name_H-M   'P 1'
#
loop_
_entity.id
_entity.type
_entity.pdbx_description
1 polymer ?
#
loop_
_entity_poly.entity_id
_entity_poly.type
_entity_poly.pdbx_seq_one_letter_code
_entity_poly.pdbx_strand_id
1 'polypeptide(L)'
;MKVLLIFYCMSYHKNKCCILNPFLYSILLFFFFSSLRARILELKLKLEVYADIGADVRDKAELLVRERRLKLENERLLHQIKRLGNMERKEKLRYFETEAARNFAQKDAEIERLKKEAAVLKDTEASLMLDLDNTGSAHLESQVQNLTRQMQAQQCEKDAMTESLRLAQETIGVKTKENLYTYFTTSLFTTVFNYMSFYIQDVLTCPSCKVNRKDAILTKCFHVFCMKCLKTSLYIYNFLLKLFYFKNYRYDTRQRKCPKCNAGFGANDFHRLHSCSFCYRASCLLDVVFFLFRHPSGLQLISSDRMYTAF
;
A
#
# COMPACT_ATOMS: atom_id res chain seq x y z
N MET A 1 -126.42 28.30 12.36
CA MET A 1 -125.64 29.29 11.58
C MET A 1 -126.42 29.89 10.39
N LYS A 2 -127.10 29.11 9.54
CA LYS A 2 -127.82 29.66 8.37
C LYS A 2 -128.97 30.64 8.68
N VAL A 3 -129.70 30.48 9.79
CA VAL A 3 -130.81 31.39 10.18
C VAL A 3 -130.30 32.75 10.69
N LEU A 4 -129.14 32.77 11.36
CA LEU A 4 -128.51 34.02 11.85
C LEU A 4 -127.97 34.90 10.71
N LEU A 5 -127.55 34.30 9.60
CA LEU A 5 -127.07 35.05 8.42
C LEU A 5 -128.19 35.82 7.70
N ILE A 6 -129.45 35.35 7.75
CA ILE A 6 -130.60 36.05 7.14
C ILE A 6 -130.92 37.34 7.90
N PHE A 7 -130.81 37.32 9.24
CA PHE A 7 -130.99 38.51 10.07
C PHE A 7 -129.95 39.61 9.81
N TYR A 8 -128.72 39.22 9.49
CA TYR A 8 -127.63 40.18 9.26
C TYR A 8 -127.75 40.88 7.89
N CYS A 9 -128.25 40.17 6.86
CA CYS A 9 -128.33 40.72 5.50
C CYS A 9 -129.45 41.78 5.33
N MET A 10 -130.50 41.73 6.16
CA MET A 10 -131.63 42.67 6.12
C MET A 10 -131.38 44.03 6.77
N SER A 11 -130.31 44.19 7.58
CA SER A 11 -129.98 45.47 8.24
C SER A 11 -129.12 46.41 7.38
N TYR A 12 -128.54 45.96 6.27
CA TYR A 12 -127.50 46.74 5.57
C TYR A 12 -127.97 47.56 4.37
N HIS A 13 -129.26 47.51 3.99
CA HIS A 13 -129.82 48.36 2.93
C HIS A 13 -130.67 49.52 3.48
N LYS A 14 -130.03 50.71 3.45
CA LYS A 14 -130.45 52.05 3.88
C LYS A 14 -131.94 52.43 3.80
N ASN A 15 -132.37 53.14 4.85
CA ASN A 15 -133.35 54.24 4.84
C ASN A 15 -134.77 53.97 4.33
N LYS A 16 -135.42 52.89 4.79
CA LYS A 16 -136.87 52.84 5.01
C LYS A 16 -137.12 52.05 6.30
N CYS A 17 -137.95 52.58 7.20
CA CYS A 17 -138.45 51.88 8.38
C CYS A 17 -139.23 50.62 7.96
N CYS A 18 -138.52 49.53 7.66
CA CYS A 18 -139.11 48.21 7.66
C CYS A 18 -139.19 47.80 9.13
N ILE A 19 -140.30 48.20 9.78
CA ILE A 19 -140.80 47.48 10.94
C ILE A 19 -140.88 46.03 10.47
N LEU A 20 -139.91 45.20 10.87
CA LEU A 20 -139.96 43.77 10.61
C LEU A 20 -141.30 43.35 11.16
N ASN A 21 -142.22 42.98 10.26
CA ASN A 21 -143.63 42.83 10.60
C ASN A 21 -143.68 41.95 11.87
N PRO A 22 -144.31 42.39 12.98
CA PRO A 22 -144.34 41.62 14.23
C PRO A 22 -144.75 40.16 14.00
N PHE A 23 -145.55 39.92 12.95
CA PHE A 23 -145.90 38.60 12.44
C PHE A 23 -144.72 37.78 11.89
N LEU A 24 -143.79 38.35 11.13
CA LEU A 24 -142.64 37.61 10.60
C LEU A 24 -141.60 37.28 11.68
N TYR A 25 -141.41 38.19 12.64
CA TYR A 25 -140.54 37.93 13.79
C TYR A 25 -141.11 36.82 14.69
N SER A 26 -142.43 36.84 14.95
CA SER A 26 -143.08 35.78 15.73
C SER A 26 -143.01 34.42 15.04
N ILE A 27 -143.15 34.36 13.70
CA ILE A 27 -143.01 33.14 12.92
C ILE A 27 -141.58 32.57 13.00
N LEU A 28 -140.54 33.41 12.83
CA LEU A 28 -139.14 32.95 12.93
C LEU A 28 -138.78 32.49 14.34
N LEU A 29 -139.24 33.21 15.36
CA LEU A 29 -139.05 32.87 16.77
C LEU A 29 -139.73 31.52 17.09
N PHE A 30 -140.94 31.30 16.55
CA PHE A 30 -141.67 30.04 16.67
C PHE A 30 -140.89 28.86 16.06
N PHE A 31 -140.32 29.01 14.86
CA PHE A 31 -139.49 27.96 14.25
C PHE A 31 -138.21 27.68 15.04
N PHE A 32 -137.56 28.72 15.55
CA PHE A 32 -136.37 28.56 16.40
C PHE A 32 -136.69 27.82 17.70
N PHE A 33 -137.75 28.24 18.42
CA PHE A 33 -138.20 27.57 19.63
C PHE A 33 -138.66 26.14 19.36
N SER A 34 -139.31 25.88 18.23
CA SER A 34 -139.72 24.54 17.83
C SER A 34 -138.51 23.64 17.56
N SER A 35 -137.48 24.15 16.87
CA SER A 35 -136.23 23.43 16.62
C SER A 35 -135.44 23.18 17.91
N LEU A 36 -135.37 24.17 18.80
CA LEU A 36 -134.72 24.03 20.10
C LEU A 36 -135.48 23.02 20.98
N ARG A 37 -136.81 23.07 20.99
CA ARG A 37 -137.67 22.12 21.71
C ARG A 37 -137.50 20.71 21.17
N ALA A 38 -137.38 20.53 19.85
CA ALA A 38 -137.08 19.23 19.24
C ALA A 38 -135.72 18.69 19.69
N ARG A 39 -134.67 19.52 19.71
CA ARG A 39 -133.34 19.13 20.22
C ARG A 39 -133.34 18.80 21.71
N ILE A 40 -134.09 19.55 22.52
CA ILE A 40 -134.24 19.27 23.95
C ILE A 40 -134.97 17.95 24.14
N LEU A 41 -136.02 17.67 23.37
CA LEU A 41 -136.74 16.41 23.42
C LEU A 41 -135.83 15.24 23.02
N GLU A 42 -135.03 15.40 21.97
CA GLU A 42 -134.05 14.42 21.53
C GLU A 42 -133.01 14.11 22.62
N LEU A 43 -132.48 15.13 23.29
CA LEU A 43 -131.53 14.96 24.39
C LEU A 43 -132.19 14.31 25.62
N LYS A 44 -133.42 14.68 25.94
CA LYS A 44 -134.20 14.04 27.02
C LYS A 44 -134.43 12.56 26.73
N LEU A 45 -134.83 12.23 25.51
CA LEU A 45 -135.08 10.84 25.10
C LEU A 45 -133.78 10.01 25.13
N LYS A 46 -132.65 10.60 24.72
CA LYS A 46 -131.34 9.96 24.91
C LYS A 46 -131.04 9.72 26.38
N LEU A 47 -131.25 10.70 27.26
CA LEU A 47 -131.03 10.54 28.71
C LEU A 47 -131.92 9.47 29.34
N GLU A 48 -133.20 9.39 28.95
CA GLU A 48 -134.13 8.33 29.38
C GLU A 48 -133.61 6.95 28.94
N VAL A 49 -133.22 6.79 27.67
CA VAL A 49 -132.60 5.55 27.19
C VAL A 49 -131.30 5.23 27.93
N TYR A 50 -130.47 6.22 28.27
CA TYR A 50 -129.24 6.03 29.06
C TYR A 50 -129.52 5.65 30.53
N ALA A 51 -130.64 6.10 31.10
CA ALA A 51 -131.06 5.78 32.45
C ALA A 51 -131.67 4.36 32.54
N ASP A 52 -132.41 3.94 31.51
CA ASP A 52 -133.04 2.61 31.40
C ASP A 52 -132.02 1.48 31.15
N ILE A 53 -130.86 1.81 30.57
CA ILE A 53 -129.75 0.86 30.43
C ILE A 53 -129.11 0.65 31.81
N GLY A 54 -129.06 -0.59 32.31
CA GLY A 54 -128.48 -0.92 33.63
C GLY A 54 -127.02 -0.47 33.81
N ALA A 55 -126.61 -0.18 35.04
CA ALA A 55 -125.25 0.30 35.38
C ALA A 55 -124.16 -0.63 34.84
N ASP A 56 -124.35 -1.95 34.93
CA ASP A 56 -123.42 -2.96 34.43
C ASP A 56 -123.15 -2.85 32.92
N VAL A 57 -124.16 -2.47 32.13
CA VAL A 57 -124.02 -2.33 30.68
C VAL A 57 -123.24 -1.07 30.32
N ARG A 58 -123.40 0.01 31.09
CA ARG A 58 -122.64 1.26 30.93
C ARG A 58 -121.17 1.06 31.31
N ASP A 59 -120.92 0.45 32.47
CA ASP A 59 -119.56 0.16 32.94
C ASP A 59 -118.82 -0.76 31.95
N LYS A 60 -119.51 -1.79 31.43
CA LYS A 60 -118.99 -2.64 30.36
C LYS A 60 -118.67 -1.85 29.08
N ALA A 61 -119.51 -0.92 28.68
CA ALA A 61 -119.26 -0.08 27.51
C ALA A 61 -118.04 0.84 27.71
N GLU A 62 -117.89 1.44 28.89
CA GLU A 62 -116.73 2.27 29.23
C GLU A 62 -115.43 1.45 29.27
N LEU A 63 -115.47 0.25 29.86
CA LEU A 63 -114.34 -0.67 29.86
C LEU A 63 -113.92 -1.07 28.44
N LEU A 64 -114.87 -1.32 27.53
CA LEU A 64 -114.57 -1.62 26.12
C LEU A 64 -113.98 -0.44 25.35
N VAL A 65 -114.37 0.79 25.69
CA VAL A 65 -113.76 2.01 25.12
C VAL A 65 -112.34 2.19 25.63
N ARG A 66 -112.12 2.02 26.95
CA ARG A 66 -110.80 2.08 27.57
C ARG A 66 -109.87 0.99 27.05
N GLU A 67 -110.35 -0.24 26.89
CA GLU A 67 -109.61 -1.36 26.33
C GLU A 67 -109.18 -1.05 24.89
N ARG A 68 -110.08 -0.53 24.05
CA ARG A 68 -109.74 -0.12 22.68
C ARG A 68 -108.67 0.98 22.65
N ARG A 69 -108.77 1.97 23.53
CA ARG A 69 -107.75 3.03 23.66
C ARG A 69 -106.39 2.47 24.06
N LEU A 70 -106.35 1.61 25.07
CA LEU A 70 -105.11 0.97 25.55
C LEU A 70 -104.51 0.03 24.49
N LYS A 71 -105.33 -0.66 23.69
CA LYS A 71 -104.84 -1.46 22.56
C LYS A 71 -104.14 -0.60 21.51
N LEU A 72 -104.75 0.51 21.11
CA LEU A 72 -104.13 1.46 20.17
C LEU A 72 -102.84 2.07 20.73
N GLU A 73 -102.82 2.39 22.02
CA GLU A 73 -101.62 2.91 22.70
C GLU A 73 -100.51 1.86 22.77
N ASN A 74 -100.83 0.61 23.11
CA ASN A 74 -99.88 -0.51 23.09
C ASN A 74 -99.31 -0.74 21.68
N GLU A 75 -100.13 -0.72 20.63
CA GLU A 75 -99.66 -0.85 19.25
C GLU A 75 -98.68 0.28 18.88
N ARG A 76 -98.98 1.51 19.28
CA ARG A 76 -98.07 2.66 19.08
C ARG A 76 -96.75 2.47 19.83
N LEU A 77 -96.80 2.05 21.10
CA LEU A 77 -95.60 1.80 21.90
C LEU A 77 -94.77 0.65 21.32
N LEU A 78 -95.39 -0.45 20.86
CA LEU A 78 -94.70 -1.55 20.19
C LEU A 78 -93.99 -1.08 18.91
N HIS A 79 -94.66 -0.26 18.10
CA HIS A 79 -94.03 0.36 16.92
C HIS A 79 -92.86 1.26 17.30
N GLN A 80 -92.98 2.05 18.37
CA GLN A 80 -91.91 2.92 18.85
C GLN A 80 -90.71 2.11 19.37
N ILE A 81 -90.95 1.05 20.15
CA ILE A 81 -89.90 0.14 20.63
C ILE A 81 -89.19 -0.51 19.44
N LYS A 82 -89.93 -1.02 18.45
CA LYS A 82 -89.35 -1.61 17.24
C LYS A 82 -88.51 -0.60 16.46
N ARG A 83 -88.97 0.66 16.34
CA ARG A 83 -88.23 1.74 15.69
C ARG A 83 -86.93 2.04 16.44
N LEU A 84 -86.99 2.22 17.76
CA LEU A 84 -85.83 2.51 18.60
C LEU A 84 -84.81 1.37 18.55
N GLY A 85 -85.25 0.12 18.67
CA GLY A 85 -84.35 -1.04 18.57
C GLY A 85 -83.68 -1.17 17.19
N ASN A 86 -84.38 -0.79 16.12
CA ASN A 86 -83.77 -0.74 14.79
C ASN A 86 -82.75 0.41 14.63
N MET A 87 -82.99 1.57 15.26
CA MET A 87 -82.03 2.67 15.28
C MET A 87 -80.78 2.30 16.07
N GLU A 88 -80.93 1.72 17.25
CA GLU A 88 -79.80 1.28 18.09
C GLU A 88 -78.92 0.25 17.37
N ARG A 89 -79.53 -0.74 16.68
CA ARG A 89 -78.76 -1.71 15.87
C ARG A 89 -77.99 -1.05 14.73
N LYS A 90 -78.61 -0.07 14.05
CA LYS A 90 -77.95 0.69 12.98
C LYS A 90 -76.80 1.55 13.52
N GLU A 91 -76.98 2.17 14.67
CA GLU A 91 -75.92 2.97 15.31
C GLU A 91 -74.74 2.10 15.77
N LYS A 92 -75.01 0.93 16.38
CA LYS A 92 -73.97 -0.04 16.72
C LYS A 92 -73.19 -0.47 15.49
N LEU A 93 -73.89 -0.80 14.40
CA LEU A 93 -73.21 -1.18 13.15
C LEU A 93 -72.34 -0.04 12.60
N ARG A 94 -72.87 1.20 12.56
CA ARG A 94 -72.09 2.37 12.13
C ARG A 94 -70.87 2.62 13.00
N TYR A 95 -70.97 2.41 14.31
CA TYR A 95 -69.84 2.53 15.23
C TYR A 95 -68.73 1.54 14.85
N PHE A 96 -69.07 0.26 14.66
CA PHE A 96 -68.09 -0.75 14.24
C PHE A 96 -67.50 -0.49 12.85
N GLU A 97 -68.32 -0.05 11.89
CA GLU A 97 -67.86 0.33 10.54
C GLU A 97 -66.88 1.52 10.60
N THR A 98 -67.20 2.53 11.41
CA THR A 98 -66.33 3.71 11.57
C THR A 98 -65.03 3.35 12.25
N GLU A 99 -65.07 2.49 13.28
CA GLU A 99 -63.88 1.99 13.97
C GLU A 99 -62.99 1.16 13.03
N ALA A 100 -63.59 0.25 12.27
CA ALA A 100 -62.88 -0.55 11.27
C ALA A 100 -62.25 0.34 10.20
N ALA A 101 -62.98 1.33 9.68
CA ALA A 101 -62.47 2.29 8.71
C ALA A 101 -61.28 3.10 9.25
N ARG A 102 -61.33 3.53 10.52
CA ARG A 102 -60.22 4.24 11.16
C ARG A 102 -58.99 3.34 11.29
N ASN A 103 -59.18 2.08 11.69
CA ASN A 103 -58.09 1.11 11.78
C ASN A 103 -57.48 0.83 10.40
N PHE A 104 -58.28 0.67 9.35
CA PHE A 104 -57.77 0.52 7.99
C PHE A 104 -56.96 1.74 7.55
N ALA A 105 -57.49 2.95 7.74
CA ALA A 105 -56.77 4.18 7.40
C ALA A 105 -55.42 4.30 8.15
N GLN A 106 -55.37 3.90 9.42
CA GLN A 106 -54.13 3.87 10.20
C GLN A 106 -53.14 2.85 9.65
N LYS A 107 -53.61 1.64 9.28
CA LYS A 107 -52.76 0.60 8.70
C LYS A 107 -52.26 0.97 7.31
N ASP A 108 -53.09 1.60 6.48
CA ASP A 108 -52.69 2.12 5.17
C ASP A 108 -51.62 3.22 5.31
N ALA A 109 -51.79 4.14 6.26
CA ALA A 109 -50.78 5.16 6.55
C ALA A 109 -49.45 4.54 7.00
N GLU A 110 -49.48 3.51 7.84
CA GLU A 110 -48.27 2.79 8.27
C GLU A 110 -47.61 2.02 7.13
N ILE A 111 -48.39 1.40 6.25
CA ILE A 111 -47.88 0.74 5.04
C ILE A 111 -47.16 1.75 4.14
N GLU A 112 -47.76 2.93 3.91
CA GLU A 112 -47.13 3.97 3.10
C GLU A 112 -45.86 4.53 3.74
N ARG A 113 -45.81 4.65 5.07
CA ARG A 113 -44.59 5.01 5.80
C ARG A 113 -43.49 3.96 5.60
N LEU A 114 -43.82 2.68 5.79
CA LEU A 114 -42.87 1.57 5.64
C LEU A 114 -42.39 1.43 4.18
N LYS A 115 -43.24 1.66 3.18
CA LYS A 115 -42.84 1.67 1.77
C LYS A 115 -41.82 2.76 1.47
N LYS A 116 -42.02 3.97 2.01
CA LYS A 116 -41.06 5.08 1.86
C LYS A 116 -39.74 4.76 2.54
N GLU A 117 -39.78 4.22 3.75
CA GLU A 117 -38.59 3.79 4.48
C GLU A 117 -37.81 2.70 3.72
N ALA A 118 -38.51 1.70 3.18
CA ALA A 118 -37.91 0.65 2.36
C ALA A 118 -37.28 1.21 1.07
N ALA A 119 -37.91 2.20 0.42
CA ALA A 119 -37.35 2.86 -0.76
C ALA A 119 -36.05 3.61 -0.42
N VAL A 120 -36.05 4.38 0.67
CA VAL A 120 -34.84 5.08 1.15
C VAL A 120 -33.73 4.09 1.48
N LEU A 121 -34.04 3.00 2.18
CA LEU A 121 -33.04 1.97 2.51
C LEU A 121 -32.44 1.35 1.25
N LYS A 122 -33.27 1.06 0.24
CA LYS A 122 -32.81 0.53 -1.05
C LYS A 122 -31.88 1.51 -1.78
N ASP A 123 -32.20 2.80 -1.77
CA ASP A 123 -31.35 3.83 -2.39
C ASP A 123 -30.02 3.96 -1.63
N THR A 124 -30.05 3.91 -0.28
CA THR A 124 -28.84 3.93 0.53
C THR A 124 -27.97 2.68 0.33
N GLU A 125 -28.57 1.50 0.20
CA GLU A 125 -27.87 0.25 -0.09
C GLU A 125 -27.17 0.33 -1.45
N ALA A 126 -27.85 0.84 -2.48
CA ALA A 126 -27.27 1.03 -3.80
C ALA A 126 -26.09 2.01 -3.77
N SER A 127 -26.21 3.12 -3.03
CA SER A 127 -25.10 4.07 -2.84
C SER A 127 -23.90 3.42 -2.14
N LEU A 128 -24.14 2.68 -1.06
CA LEU A 128 -23.07 2.00 -0.33
C LEU A 128 -22.38 0.92 -1.17
N MET A 129 -23.11 0.22 -2.04
CA MET A 129 -22.53 -0.75 -2.96
C MET A 129 -21.57 -0.07 -3.95
N LEU A 130 -21.96 1.09 -4.50
CA LEU A 130 -21.08 1.87 -5.38
C LEU A 130 -19.82 2.36 -4.64
N ASP A 131 -19.97 2.82 -3.40
CA ASP A 131 -18.83 3.25 -2.58
C ASP A 131 -17.89 2.07 -2.27
N LEU A 132 -18.43 0.88 -2.03
CA LEU A 132 -17.67 -0.33 -1.80
C LEU A 132 -16.88 -0.74 -3.06
N ASP A 133 -17.53 -0.71 -4.23
CA ASP A 133 -16.88 -1.02 -5.51
C ASP A 133 -15.76 -0.02 -5.82
N ASN A 134 -16.02 1.28 -5.65
CA ASN A 134 -15.03 2.33 -5.84
C ASN A 134 -13.83 2.16 -4.88
N THR A 135 -14.11 1.86 -3.61
CA THR A 135 -13.06 1.63 -2.60
C THR A 135 -12.26 0.35 -2.92
N GLY A 136 -12.94 -0.72 -3.35
CA GLY A 136 -12.32 -1.96 -3.79
C GLY A 136 -11.38 -1.75 -4.97
N SER A 137 -11.83 -1.05 -6.01
CA SER A 137 -11.02 -0.68 -7.17
C SER A 137 -9.81 0.18 -6.79
N ALA A 138 -10.02 1.24 -6.00
CA ALA A 138 -8.92 2.11 -5.56
C ALA A 138 -7.88 1.36 -4.72
N HIS A 139 -8.32 0.42 -3.88
CA HIS A 139 -7.43 -0.43 -3.10
C HIS A 139 -6.58 -1.35 -4.00
N LEU A 140 -7.22 -2.03 -4.98
CA LEU A 140 -6.53 -2.89 -5.93
C LEU A 140 -5.52 -2.10 -6.78
N GLU A 141 -5.89 -0.92 -7.28
CA GLU A 141 -4.98 -0.05 -8.03
C GLU A 141 -3.76 0.37 -7.18
N SER A 142 -3.99 0.77 -5.93
CA SER A 142 -2.92 1.10 -5.00
C SER A 142 -2.00 -0.10 -4.73
N GLN A 143 -2.57 -1.30 -4.58
CA GLN A 143 -1.79 -2.53 -4.38
C GLN A 143 -0.92 -2.85 -5.61
N VAL A 144 -1.50 -2.77 -6.81
CA VAL A 144 -0.78 -2.95 -8.08
C VAL A 144 0.33 -1.92 -8.23
N GLN A 145 0.06 -0.65 -7.90
CA GLN A 145 1.06 0.41 -7.96
C GLN A 145 2.22 0.15 -6.98
N ASN A 146 1.94 -0.30 -5.77
CA ASN A 146 2.96 -0.63 -4.78
C ASN A 146 3.82 -1.84 -5.21
N LEU A 147 3.19 -2.91 -5.72
CA LEU A 147 3.90 -4.06 -6.27
C LEU A 147 4.78 -3.65 -7.46
N THR A 148 4.26 -2.80 -8.35
CA THR A 148 5.01 -2.28 -9.50
C THR A 148 6.25 -1.51 -9.05
N ARG A 149 6.13 -0.62 -8.05
CA ARG A 149 7.28 0.11 -7.49
C ARG A 149 8.31 -0.83 -6.86
N GLN A 150 7.85 -1.87 -6.15
CA GLN A 150 8.74 -2.86 -5.54
C GLN A 150 9.50 -3.66 -6.62
N MET A 151 8.81 -4.10 -7.67
CA MET A 151 9.44 -4.78 -8.80
C MET A 151 10.46 -3.89 -9.52
N GLN A 152 10.13 -2.60 -9.73
CA GLN A 152 11.07 -1.64 -10.31
C GLN A 152 12.31 -1.45 -9.43
N ALA A 153 12.15 -1.34 -8.11
CA ALA A 153 13.27 -1.24 -7.19
C ALA A 153 14.17 -2.48 -7.24
N GLN A 154 13.59 -3.68 -7.21
CA GLN A 154 14.34 -4.94 -7.36
C GLN A 154 15.07 -5.03 -8.70
N GLN A 155 14.44 -4.56 -9.77
CA GLN A 155 15.06 -4.54 -11.08
C GLN A 155 16.26 -3.58 -11.10
N CYS A 156 16.13 -2.38 -10.54
CA CYS A 156 17.24 -1.45 -10.41
C CYS A 156 18.41 -2.02 -9.58
N GLU A 157 18.11 -2.71 -8.47
CA GLU A 157 19.13 -3.39 -7.66
C GLU A 157 19.83 -4.50 -8.46
N LYS A 158 19.07 -5.30 -9.20
CA LYS A 158 19.62 -6.36 -10.06
C LYS A 158 20.50 -5.80 -11.18
N ASP A 159 20.08 -4.72 -11.81
CA ASP A 159 20.85 -4.05 -12.86
C ASP A 159 22.14 -3.45 -12.28
N ALA A 160 22.08 -2.82 -11.10
CA ALA A 160 23.26 -2.31 -10.40
C ALA A 160 24.23 -3.44 -9.99
N MET A 161 23.71 -4.58 -9.53
CA MET A 161 24.51 -5.76 -9.21
C MET A 161 25.15 -6.36 -10.46
N THR A 162 24.41 -6.42 -11.57
CA THR A 162 24.90 -6.93 -12.86
C THR A 162 26.03 -6.06 -13.39
N GLU A 163 25.88 -4.73 -13.32
CA GLU A 163 26.93 -3.80 -13.73
C GLU A 163 28.14 -3.88 -12.80
N SER A 164 27.93 -3.98 -11.50
CA SER A 164 29.02 -4.18 -10.52
C SER A 164 29.81 -5.46 -10.81
N LEU A 165 29.13 -6.55 -11.17
CA LEU A 165 29.77 -7.81 -11.55
C LEU A 165 30.57 -7.66 -12.86
N ARG A 166 30.03 -6.96 -13.86
CA ARG A 166 30.72 -6.67 -15.12
C ARG A 166 32.02 -5.89 -14.87
N LEU A 167 31.96 -4.82 -14.08
CA LEU A 167 33.12 -4.02 -13.70
C LEU A 167 34.16 -4.83 -12.92
N ALA A 168 33.70 -5.72 -12.02
CA ALA A 168 34.60 -6.63 -11.30
C ALA A 168 35.31 -7.61 -12.24
N GLN A 169 34.60 -8.18 -13.22
CA GLN A 169 35.17 -9.06 -14.24
C GLN A 169 36.20 -8.34 -15.12
N GLU A 170 35.91 -7.11 -15.55
CA GLU A 170 36.86 -6.27 -16.31
C GLU A 170 38.11 -5.97 -15.49
N THR A 171 37.94 -5.61 -14.21
CA THR A 171 39.04 -5.36 -13.28
C THR A 171 39.92 -6.59 -13.08
N ILE A 172 39.31 -7.78 -12.91
CA ILE A 172 40.05 -9.04 -12.84
C ILE A 172 40.83 -9.27 -14.15
N GLY A 173 40.19 -9.08 -15.31
CA GLY A 173 40.84 -9.26 -16.61
C GLY A 173 42.06 -8.37 -16.82
N VAL A 174 42.01 -7.10 -16.38
CA VAL A 174 43.16 -6.19 -16.40
C VAL A 174 44.27 -6.67 -15.46
N LYS A 175 43.92 -6.96 -14.19
CA LYS A 175 44.90 -7.43 -13.19
C LYS A 175 45.58 -8.74 -13.61
N THR A 176 44.86 -9.66 -14.25
CA THR A 176 45.46 -10.90 -14.78
C THR A 176 46.51 -10.60 -15.85
N LYS A 177 46.24 -9.65 -16.77
CA LYS A 177 47.22 -9.24 -17.79
C LYS A 177 48.46 -8.57 -17.16
N GLU A 178 48.25 -7.69 -16.18
CA GLU A 178 49.34 -7.04 -15.44
C GLU A 178 50.20 -8.06 -14.67
N ASN A 179 49.56 -9.03 -14.00
CA ASN A 179 50.26 -10.10 -13.28
C ASN A 179 51.06 -10.99 -14.23
N LEU A 180 50.50 -11.35 -15.40
CA LEU A 180 51.21 -12.13 -16.42
C LEU A 180 52.44 -11.38 -16.96
N TYR A 181 52.30 -10.08 -17.25
CA TYR A 181 53.40 -9.24 -17.68
C TYR A 181 54.49 -9.11 -16.59
N THR A 182 54.08 -8.91 -15.34
CA THR A 182 55.00 -8.83 -14.19
C THR A 182 55.73 -10.15 -13.97
N TYR A 183 55.03 -11.29 -14.05
CA TYR A 183 55.62 -12.62 -13.94
C TYR A 183 56.64 -12.86 -15.06
N PHE A 184 56.27 -12.54 -16.30
CA PHE A 184 57.14 -12.71 -17.47
C PHE A 184 58.42 -11.87 -17.37
N THR A 185 58.28 -10.58 -17.04
CA THR A 185 59.42 -9.66 -16.88
C THR A 185 60.33 -10.06 -15.72
N THR A 186 59.78 -10.46 -14.58
CA THR A 186 60.55 -10.93 -13.41
C THR A 186 61.29 -12.23 -13.71
N SER A 187 60.65 -13.16 -14.41
CA SER A 187 61.28 -14.41 -14.85
C SER A 187 62.46 -14.14 -15.77
N LEU A 188 62.26 -13.31 -16.82
CA LEU A 188 63.31 -12.93 -17.76
C LEU A 188 64.49 -12.23 -17.06
N PHE A 189 64.20 -11.27 -16.16
CA PHE A 189 65.22 -10.57 -15.38
C PHE A 189 66.05 -11.55 -14.52
N THR A 190 65.38 -12.50 -13.86
CA THR A 190 66.05 -13.51 -13.03
C THR A 190 66.97 -14.40 -13.85
N THR A 191 66.52 -14.86 -15.01
CA THR A 191 67.35 -15.69 -15.92
C THR A 191 68.58 -14.93 -16.40
N VAL A 192 68.41 -13.69 -16.85
CA VAL A 192 69.53 -12.84 -17.31
C VAL A 192 70.51 -12.54 -16.17
N PHE A 193 70.00 -12.20 -14.98
CA PHE A 193 70.82 -11.94 -13.80
C PHE A 193 71.67 -13.16 -13.42
N ASN A 194 71.09 -14.36 -13.39
CA ASN A 194 71.82 -15.59 -13.07
C ASN A 194 72.93 -15.88 -14.08
N TYR A 195 72.67 -15.70 -15.37
CA TYR A 195 73.68 -15.89 -16.41
C TYR A 195 74.84 -14.90 -16.27
N MET A 196 74.52 -13.61 -16.06
CA MET A 196 75.53 -12.57 -15.88
C MET A 196 76.34 -12.77 -14.60
N SER A 197 75.70 -13.20 -13.51
CA SER A 197 76.37 -13.53 -12.25
C SER A 197 77.37 -14.68 -12.44
N PHE A 198 76.98 -15.74 -13.16
CA PHE A 198 77.86 -16.86 -13.47
C PHE A 198 79.07 -16.42 -14.31
N TYR A 199 78.84 -15.63 -15.37
CA TYR A 199 79.89 -15.10 -16.22
C TYR A 199 80.90 -14.24 -15.45
N ILE A 200 80.42 -13.32 -14.61
CA ILE A 200 81.28 -12.45 -13.78
C ILE A 200 82.11 -13.30 -12.81
N GLN A 201 81.50 -14.33 -12.21
CA GLN A 201 82.20 -15.22 -11.30
C GLN A 201 83.33 -15.99 -12.00
N ASP A 202 83.11 -16.48 -13.21
CA ASP A 202 84.13 -17.18 -14.00
C ASP A 202 85.32 -16.27 -14.39
N VAL A 203 85.03 -15.03 -14.81
CA VAL A 203 86.07 -14.06 -15.19
C VAL A 203 86.92 -13.64 -13.99
N LEU A 204 86.34 -13.52 -12.79
CA LEU A 204 87.04 -13.06 -11.59
C LEU A 204 87.70 -14.18 -10.79
N THR A 205 87.44 -15.45 -11.12
CA THR A 205 87.98 -16.60 -10.37
C THR A 205 89.37 -17.01 -10.88
N CYS A 206 90.27 -17.32 -9.94
CA CYS A 206 91.66 -17.68 -10.23
C CYS A 206 91.73 -18.92 -11.13
N PRO A 207 92.43 -18.85 -12.28
CA PRO A 207 92.48 -19.96 -13.22
C PRO A 207 93.24 -21.18 -12.69
N SER A 208 94.09 -21.02 -11.67
CA SER A 208 94.89 -22.11 -11.10
C SER A 208 94.17 -22.95 -10.04
N CYS A 209 93.24 -22.37 -9.27
CA CYS A 209 92.50 -23.13 -8.25
C CYS A 209 90.99 -23.18 -8.50
N LYS A 210 90.45 -22.37 -9.42
CA LYS A 210 89.02 -22.29 -9.75
C LYS A 210 88.10 -22.01 -8.56
N VAL A 211 88.65 -21.53 -7.44
CA VAL A 211 87.93 -21.31 -6.17
C VAL A 211 88.14 -19.90 -5.64
N ASN A 212 89.39 -19.45 -5.53
CA ASN A 212 89.68 -18.12 -4.98
C ASN A 212 89.61 -17.05 -6.07
N ARG A 213 89.20 -15.82 -5.74
CA ARG A 213 89.24 -14.69 -6.68
C ARG A 213 90.67 -14.32 -7.07
N LYS A 214 90.82 -13.75 -8.27
CA LYS A 214 92.06 -13.15 -8.77
C LYS A 214 92.41 -11.91 -7.93
N ASP A 215 93.47 -11.99 -7.12
CA ASP A 215 93.92 -10.91 -6.22
C ASP A 215 95.45 -10.65 -6.28
N ALA A 216 96.11 -11.18 -7.31
CA ALA A 216 97.56 -11.05 -7.50
C ALA A 216 97.92 -10.95 -8.98
N ILE A 217 98.79 -10.01 -9.34
CA ILE A 217 99.34 -9.89 -10.69
C ILE A 217 100.85 -10.15 -10.69
N LEU A 218 101.32 -10.92 -11.67
CA LEU A 218 102.75 -11.07 -11.95
C LEU A 218 103.22 -9.91 -12.81
N THR A 219 104.22 -9.14 -12.38
CA THR A 219 104.67 -7.94 -13.08
C THR A 219 105.42 -8.24 -14.39
N LYS A 220 106.03 -9.42 -14.50
CA LYS A 220 106.81 -9.82 -15.69
C LYS A 220 105.97 -10.32 -16.86
N CYS A 221 104.80 -10.89 -16.61
CA CYS A 221 103.95 -11.49 -17.65
C CYS A 221 102.47 -11.08 -17.55
N PHE A 222 102.15 -10.15 -16.65
CA PHE A 222 100.82 -9.57 -16.42
C PHE A 222 99.69 -10.59 -16.20
N HIS A 223 100.03 -11.83 -15.85
CA HIS A 223 99.04 -12.86 -15.55
C HIS A 223 98.52 -12.72 -14.12
N VAL A 224 97.19 -12.79 -13.99
CA VAL A 224 96.49 -12.57 -12.73
C VAL A 224 96.00 -13.89 -12.14
N PHE A 225 96.37 -14.15 -10.90
CA PHE A 225 96.03 -15.34 -10.12
C PHE A 225 95.58 -14.94 -8.72
N CYS A 226 95.28 -15.91 -7.87
CA CYS A 226 95.16 -15.64 -6.44
C CYS A 226 96.52 -15.70 -5.73
N MET A 227 96.67 -14.90 -4.69
CA MET A 227 97.84 -14.85 -3.82
C MET A 227 98.12 -16.21 -3.20
N LYS A 228 97.08 -16.99 -2.89
CA LYS A 228 97.24 -18.35 -2.38
C LYS A 228 97.96 -19.22 -3.41
N CYS A 229 97.55 -19.23 -4.68
CA CYS A 229 98.20 -20.03 -5.71
C CYS A 229 99.64 -19.57 -5.99
N LEU A 230 99.89 -18.26 -6.05
CA LEU A 230 101.26 -17.75 -6.21
C LEU A 230 102.16 -18.06 -5.01
N LYS A 231 101.61 -18.10 -3.79
CA LYS A 231 102.35 -18.43 -2.57
C LYS A 231 102.52 -19.93 -2.34
N THR A 232 101.51 -20.75 -2.68
CA THR A 232 101.55 -22.21 -2.48
C THR A 232 102.53 -22.88 -3.44
N SER A 233 102.79 -22.31 -4.62
CA SER A 233 103.92 -22.76 -5.46
C SER A 233 105.29 -22.64 -4.75
N LEU A 234 105.39 -21.93 -3.61
CA LEU A 234 106.60 -21.89 -2.76
C LEU A 234 106.71 -23.06 -1.77
N TYR A 235 105.61 -23.75 -1.44
CA TYR A 235 105.62 -24.73 -0.33
C TYR A 235 105.94 -26.16 -0.77
N ILE A 236 105.69 -26.51 -2.03
CA ILE A 236 105.95 -27.87 -2.54
C ILE A 236 107.45 -28.18 -2.57
N TYR A 237 108.31 -27.20 -2.84
CA TYR A 237 109.78 -27.37 -2.81
C TYR A 237 110.39 -27.27 -1.39
N ASN A 238 109.66 -26.70 -0.42
CA ASN A 238 110.17 -26.55 0.95
C ASN A 238 109.85 -27.74 1.87
N PHE A 239 108.85 -28.57 1.53
CA PHE A 239 108.48 -29.71 2.36
C PHE A 239 109.42 -30.92 2.16
N LEU A 240 109.88 -31.17 0.93
CA LEU A 240 110.75 -32.31 0.63
C LEU A 240 112.19 -32.16 1.12
N LEU A 241 112.65 -30.94 1.40
CA LEU A 241 114.04 -30.64 1.80
C LEU A 241 114.22 -30.42 3.32
N LYS A 242 113.14 -30.47 4.11
CA LYS A 242 113.19 -30.22 5.57
C LYS A 242 113.38 -31.49 6.40
N LEU A 243 113.39 -32.68 5.79
CA LEU A 243 113.55 -33.96 6.49
C LEU A 243 114.99 -34.51 6.51
N PHE A 244 115.92 -33.97 5.71
CA PHE A 244 117.30 -34.44 5.67
C PHE A 244 118.28 -33.26 5.59
N TYR A 245 119.15 -33.14 6.60
CA TYR A 245 120.27 -32.20 6.76
C TYR A 245 120.01 -30.80 7.34
N PHE A 246 120.48 -30.67 8.57
CA PHE A 246 120.71 -29.44 9.34
C PHE A 246 121.85 -28.63 8.69
N LYS A 247 121.52 -27.71 7.77
CA LYS A 247 122.43 -26.64 7.34
C LYS A 247 121.59 -25.46 6.84
N ASN A 248 121.87 -24.26 7.35
CA ASN A 248 121.29 -23.01 6.87
C ASN A 248 121.52 -22.85 5.35
N TYR A 249 120.52 -23.21 4.55
CA TYR A 249 120.44 -22.85 3.14
C TYR A 249 119.29 -21.87 2.97
N ARG A 250 119.65 -20.61 2.68
CA ARG A 250 118.74 -19.64 2.06
C ARG A 250 118.34 -20.23 0.70
N TYR A 251 117.14 -20.82 0.60
CA TYR A 251 116.57 -21.16 -0.69
C TYR A 251 116.30 -19.88 -1.47
N ASP A 252 117.21 -19.64 -2.40
CA ASP A 252 117.30 -18.53 -3.31
C ASP A 252 116.04 -18.44 -4.18
N THR A 253 115.54 -17.23 -4.34
CA THR A 253 114.31 -16.83 -5.04
C THR A 253 114.36 -17.01 -6.56
N ARG A 254 115.13 -17.95 -7.10
CA ARG A 254 115.56 -17.93 -8.52
C ARG A 254 114.92 -18.97 -9.46
N GLN A 255 113.91 -19.74 -9.03
CA GLN A 255 113.27 -20.74 -9.92
C GLN A 255 111.72 -20.77 -9.92
N ARG A 256 111.01 -19.67 -9.62
CA ARG A 256 109.54 -19.68 -9.73
C ARG A 256 109.11 -19.48 -11.18
N LYS A 257 108.08 -20.19 -11.64
CA LYS A 257 107.56 -20.08 -13.01
C LYS A 257 106.07 -19.79 -13.02
N CYS A 258 105.63 -18.87 -13.88
CA CYS A 258 104.22 -18.52 -14.03
C CYS A 258 103.41 -19.76 -14.46
N PRO A 259 102.30 -20.12 -13.77
CA PRO A 259 101.50 -21.29 -14.16
C PRO A 259 100.89 -21.22 -15.57
N LYS A 260 100.80 -20.03 -16.17
CA LYS A 260 100.20 -19.84 -17.50
C LYS A 260 101.22 -19.78 -18.64
N CYS A 261 102.36 -19.11 -18.44
CA CYS A 261 103.36 -18.92 -19.51
C CYS A 261 104.75 -19.44 -19.16
N ASN A 262 104.91 -20.09 -18.01
CA ASN A 262 106.17 -20.67 -17.54
C ASN A 262 107.33 -19.67 -17.34
N ALA A 263 107.06 -18.36 -17.45
CA ALA A 263 108.07 -17.30 -17.27
C ALA A 263 108.59 -17.25 -15.84
N GLY A 264 109.91 -17.08 -15.69
CA GLY A 264 110.59 -16.99 -14.41
C GLY A 264 110.21 -15.73 -13.61
N PHE A 265 109.87 -15.86 -12.33
CA PHE A 265 109.56 -14.72 -11.45
C PHE A 265 110.15 -14.87 -10.04
N GLY A 266 110.52 -13.75 -9.43
CA GLY A 266 111.13 -13.65 -8.10
C GLY A 266 110.17 -13.16 -7.01
N ALA A 267 110.69 -12.91 -5.80
CA ALA A 267 109.89 -12.50 -4.65
C ALA A 267 109.24 -11.10 -4.80
N ASN A 268 109.83 -10.23 -5.62
CA ASN A 268 109.35 -8.86 -5.86
C ASN A 268 108.51 -8.74 -7.14
N ASP A 269 108.39 -9.82 -7.93
CA ASP A 269 107.78 -9.80 -9.26
C ASP A 269 106.28 -10.09 -9.25
N PHE A 270 105.62 -9.98 -8.09
CA PHE A 270 104.17 -10.09 -7.96
C PHE A 270 103.62 -9.10 -6.95
N HIS A 271 102.47 -8.52 -7.26
CA HIS A 271 101.80 -7.53 -6.40
C HIS A 271 100.37 -7.95 -6.11
N ARG A 272 99.89 -7.61 -4.92
CA ARG A 272 98.50 -7.80 -4.53
C ARG A 272 97.67 -6.73 -5.22
N LEU A 273 96.65 -7.17 -5.94
CA LEU A 273 95.63 -6.26 -6.43
C LEU A 273 94.81 -5.85 -5.21
N HIS A 274 95.00 -4.62 -4.75
CA HIS A 274 94.15 -4.03 -3.74
C HIS A 274 92.88 -3.53 -4.43
N SER A 275 91.83 -4.34 -4.38
CA SER A 275 90.49 -3.87 -4.69
C SER A 275 90.12 -2.83 -3.65
N CYS A 276 90.03 -1.55 -4.05
CA CYS A 276 89.58 -0.48 -3.17
C CYS A 276 88.16 -0.81 -2.65
N SER A 277 88.01 -0.95 -1.34
CA SER A 277 86.73 -1.24 -0.68
C SER A 277 85.70 -0.13 -0.90
N PHE A 278 86.14 1.08 -1.27
CA PHE A 278 85.28 2.22 -1.60
C PHE A 278 84.65 2.14 -3.01
N CYS A 279 85.16 1.25 -3.89
CA CYS A 279 84.70 1.10 -5.27
C CYS A 279 83.69 -0.05 -5.46
N TYR A 280 83.19 -0.65 -4.37
CA TYR A 280 82.12 -1.67 -4.41
C TYR A 280 80.71 -1.08 -4.58
N ARG A 281 80.58 0.24 -4.75
CA ARG A 281 79.36 0.83 -5.34
C ARG A 281 79.48 0.76 -6.85
N ALA A 282 78.40 0.34 -7.49
CA ALA A 282 78.26 -0.13 -8.87
C ALA A 282 78.72 0.82 -10.00
N SER A 283 79.38 1.94 -9.72
CA SER A 283 79.79 2.95 -10.70
C SER A 283 81.16 2.70 -11.35
N CYS A 284 82.07 1.89 -10.78
CA CYS A 284 83.40 1.67 -11.37
C CYS A 284 83.51 0.43 -12.27
N LEU A 285 82.50 -0.46 -12.30
CA LEU A 285 82.52 -1.67 -13.13
C LEU A 285 82.30 -1.38 -14.63
N LEU A 286 81.74 -0.22 -14.97
CA LEU A 286 81.63 0.23 -16.36
C LEU A 286 82.99 0.70 -16.92
N ASP A 287 83.92 1.17 -16.08
CA ASP A 287 85.23 1.65 -16.53
C ASP A 287 86.25 0.51 -16.78
N VAL A 288 86.11 -0.63 -16.11
CA VAL A 288 87.03 -1.77 -16.28
C VAL A 288 86.75 -2.54 -17.57
N VAL A 289 85.51 -2.52 -18.07
CA VAL A 289 85.18 -3.11 -19.38
C VAL A 289 85.77 -2.25 -20.52
N PHE A 290 85.89 -0.94 -20.33
CA PHE A 290 86.46 -0.03 -21.34
C PHE A 290 87.99 -0.08 -21.45
N PHE A 291 88.72 -0.49 -20.42
CA PHE A 291 90.19 -0.38 -20.42
C PHE A 291 90.96 -1.57 -21.02
N LEU A 292 90.30 -2.71 -21.32
CA LEU A 292 90.97 -3.92 -21.83
C LEU A 292 90.76 -4.20 -23.33
N PHE A 293 90.02 -3.36 -24.06
CA PHE A 293 89.93 -3.40 -25.51
C PHE A 293 90.39 -2.07 -26.12
N ARG A 294 91.71 -1.86 -26.19
CA ARG A 294 92.31 -0.78 -26.98
C ARG A 294 93.32 -1.37 -27.97
N HIS A 295 92.83 -1.70 -29.16
CA HIS A 295 93.64 -1.93 -30.36
C HIS A 295 93.95 -0.56 -31.01
N PRO A 296 95.06 -0.39 -31.75
CA PRO A 296 95.57 0.92 -32.12
C PRO A 296 95.04 1.34 -33.50
N SER A 297 93.89 1.98 -33.56
CA SER A 297 93.51 2.86 -34.68
C SER A 297 92.31 3.72 -34.27
N GLY A 298 92.49 5.05 -34.27
CA GLY A 298 91.39 6.01 -34.44
C GLY A 298 90.45 6.25 -33.25
N LEU A 299 90.51 7.47 -32.72
CA LEU A 299 89.51 8.06 -31.82
C LEU A 299 88.14 8.17 -32.49
N GLN A 300 87.07 7.91 -31.73
CA GLN A 300 85.96 8.86 -31.58
C GLN A 300 85.30 8.64 -30.21
N LEU A 301 85.56 9.56 -29.29
CA LEU A 301 84.85 9.71 -28.01
C LEU A 301 83.49 10.34 -28.32
N ILE A 302 82.41 9.56 -28.15
CA ILE A 302 81.08 10.16 -27.98
C ILE A 302 80.90 10.36 -26.48
N SER A 303 80.86 11.63 -26.09
CA SER A 303 80.61 12.10 -24.74
C SER A 303 79.28 11.56 -24.19
N SER A 304 79.34 10.74 -23.14
CA SER A 304 78.19 10.44 -22.29
C SER A 304 78.01 11.55 -21.24
N ASP A 305 77.71 12.76 -21.71
CA ASP A 305 77.09 13.76 -20.85
C ASP A 305 75.57 13.60 -21.00
N ARG A 306 74.88 13.49 -19.85
CA ARG A 306 73.43 13.29 -19.63
C ARG A 306 72.96 11.85 -19.46
N MET A 307 73.30 11.26 -18.33
CA MET A 307 72.28 10.76 -17.39
C MET A 307 72.82 10.94 -15.98
N TYR A 308 71.94 11.13 -15.00
CA TYR A 308 72.19 11.41 -13.57
C TYR A 308 72.19 12.87 -13.11
N THR A 309 71.05 13.53 -13.32
CA THR A 309 70.32 14.30 -12.29
C THR A 309 68.93 13.67 -12.22
N ALA A 310 68.25 13.38 -11.12
CA ALA A 310 68.45 13.38 -9.68
C ALA A 310 67.45 12.29 -9.16
N PHE A 311 67.75 11.59 -8.07
CA PHE A 311 66.91 11.63 -6.85
C PHE A 311 65.66 12.51 -6.91
#